data_AF-A0A0L6WT32-F1
#
_entry.id   AF-A0A0L6WT32-F1
#
_cell.length_a   1.000
_cell.length_b   1.000
_cell.length_c   1.000
_cell.angle_alpha   90.00
_cell.angle_beta   90.00
_cell.angle_gamma   90.00
#
_symmetry.space_group_name_H-M   'P 1'
#
loop_
_entity.id
_entity.type
_entity.pdbx_description
1 polymer ?
#
loop_
_entity_poly.entity_id
_entity_poly.type
_entity_poly.pdbx_seq_one_letter_code
_entity_poly.pdbx_strand_id
1 'polypeptide(L)'
;MPLPLFSKLYIDTMFMPPSDRFKYIIQGHCLLTHYPKFHMLIRKNSKPIAKCLYKDIICCWGALSKIVTNNGALILKAVTY
;
A
#
# COMPACT_ATOMS: atom_id res chain seq x y z
N MET A 1 8.53 -23.67 6.99
CA MET A 1 7.31 -23.13 7.64
C MET A 1 6.43 -22.48 6.59
N PRO A 2 5.11 -22.70 6.61
CA PRO A 2 4.19 -21.96 5.74
C PRO A 2 4.22 -20.46 6.09
N LEU A 3 3.98 -19.62 5.09
CA LEU A 3 4.02 -18.16 5.25
C LEU A 3 2.86 -17.72 6.18
N PRO A 4 3.08 -16.86 7.19
CA PRO A 4 1.98 -16.41 8.05
C PRO A 4 1.01 -15.50 7.30
N LEU A 5 -0.25 -15.46 7.73
CA LEU A 5 -1.24 -14.50 7.23
C LEU A 5 -0.75 -13.07 7.45
N PHE A 6 -1.06 -12.19 6.49
CA PHE A 6 -0.67 -10.77 6.51
C PHE A 6 0.84 -10.48 6.58
N SER A 7 1.69 -11.50 6.36
CA SER A 7 3.15 -11.33 6.41
C SER A 7 3.75 -10.74 5.15
N LYS A 8 3.14 -10.97 3.98
CA LYS A 8 3.61 -10.48 2.69
C LYS A 8 2.53 -9.68 1.99
N LEU A 9 2.84 -8.42 1.74
CA LEU A 9 1.98 -7.44 1.09
C LEU A 9 2.48 -7.17 -0.33
N TYR A 10 1.56 -7.15 -1.30
CA TYR A 10 1.78 -6.54 -2.60
C TYR A 10 1.11 -5.18 -2.63
N ILE A 11 1.85 -4.12 -2.96
CA ILE A 11 1.32 -2.76 -2.99
C ILE A 11 1.63 -2.07 -4.32
N ASP A 12 0.59 -1.43 -4.85
CA ASP A 12 0.66 -0.66 -6.09
C ASP A 12 -0.20 0.61 -6.02
N THR A 13 0.07 1.53 -6.93
CA THR A 13 -0.68 2.78 -7.11
C THR A 13 -1.28 2.84 -8.49
N MET A 14 -2.59 3.05 -8.58
CA MET A 14 -3.33 3.16 -9.83
C MET A 14 -3.94 4.55 -9.99
N PHE A 15 -4.19 4.96 -11.24
CA PHE A 15 -4.99 6.15 -11.53
C PHE A 15 -6.47 5.84 -11.30
N MET A 16 -7.19 6.78 -10.70
CA MET A 16 -8.64 6.67 -10.57
C MET A 16 -9.34 7.28 -11.79
N PRO A 17 -10.53 6.77 -12.16
CA PRO A 17 -11.45 7.50 -13.03
C PRO A 17 -11.85 8.84 -12.39
N PRO A 18 -12.41 9.79 -13.15
CA PRO A 18 -12.79 11.11 -12.63
C PRO A 18 -13.60 11.02 -11.32
N SER A 19 -12.99 11.43 -10.20
CA SER A 19 -13.52 11.25 -8.85
C SER A 19 -13.30 12.50 -8.00
N ASP A 20 -13.94 13.61 -8.39
CA ASP A 20 -13.81 14.92 -7.77
C ASP A 20 -12.32 15.32 -7.58
N ARG A 21 -11.84 15.36 -6.33
CA ARG A 21 -10.47 15.75 -5.97
C ARG A 21 -9.49 14.57 -5.91
N PHE A 22 -9.96 13.33 -5.96
CA PHE A 22 -9.10 12.14 -5.89
C PHE A 22 -8.64 11.72 -7.28
N LYS A 23 -7.33 11.52 -7.43
CA LYS A 23 -6.69 11.19 -8.72
C LYS A 23 -6.02 9.82 -8.73
N TYR A 24 -5.67 9.32 -7.56
CA TYR A 24 -4.91 8.09 -7.41
C TYR A 24 -5.53 7.23 -6.32
N ILE A 25 -5.37 5.93 -6.45
CA ILE A 25 -5.67 4.97 -5.39
C ILE A 25 -4.41 4.16 -5.12
N ILE A 26 -4.06 4.00 -3.85
CA ILE A 26 -3.08 3.01 -3.45
C ILE A 26 -3.83 1.75 -3.01
N GLN A 27 -3.43 0.60 -3.53
CA GLN A 27 -3.99 -0.69 -3.18
C GLN A 27 -2.88 -1.60 -2.67
N GLY A 28 -3.10 -2.17 -1.50
CA GLY A 28 -2.30 -3.23 -0.91
C GLY A 28 -3.12 -4.50 -0.78
N HIS A 29 -2.56 -5.68 -1.02
CA HIS A 29 -3.23 -6.95 -0.73
C HIS A 29 -2.28 -8.00 -0.16
N CYS A 30 -2.82 -8.87 0.71
CA CYS A 30 -2.06 -9.98 1.27
C CYS A 30 -1.82 -11.05 0.21
N LEU A 31 -0.62 -11.60 0.13
CA LEU A 31 -0.29 -12.65 -0.85
C LEU A 31 -1.16 -13.91 -0.69
N LEU A 32 -1.47 -14.31 0.54
CA LEU A 32 -2.14 -15.60 0.79
C LEU A 32 -3.66 -15.54 0.61
N THR A 33 -4.28 -14.48 1.13
CA THR A 33 -5.74 -14.36 1.15
C THR A 33 -6.27 -13.41 0.09
N HIS A 34 -5.39 -12.69 -0.61
CA HIS A 34 -5.74 -11.58 -1.49
C HIS A 34 -6.58 -10.49 -0.82
N TYR A 35 -6.61 -10.45 0.52
CA TYR A 35 -7.41 -9.49 1.26
C TYR A 35 -6.96 -8.04 0.93
N PRO A 36 -7.83 -7.22 0.32
CA PRO A 36 -7.44 -5.91 -0.18
C PRO A 36 -7.59 -4.81 0.89
N LYS A 37 -6.67 -3.85 0.85
CA LYS A 37 -6.69 -2.57 1.55
C LYS A 37 -6.48 -1.49 0.50
N PHE A 38 -7.23 -0.41 0.57
CA PHE A 38 -7.13 0.68 -0.40
C PHE A 38 -7.32 2.04 0.25
N HIS A 39 -6.67 3.05 -0.33
CA HIS A 39 -6.77 4.44 0.13
C HIS A 39 -6.71 5.41 -1.05
N MET A 40 -7.63 6.37 -1.08
CA MET A 40 -7.71 7.37 -2.15
C MET A 40 -6.76 8.54 -1.88
N LEU A 41 -6.12 9.04 -2.92
CA LEU A 41 -5.10 10.08 -2.87
C LEU A 41 -5.41 11.21 -3.86
N ILE A 42 -5.31 12.45 -3.38
CA ILE A 42 -5.47 13.67 -4.21
C ILE A 42 -4.23 13.87 -5.10
N ARG A 43 -3.03 13.57 -4.57
CA ARG A 43 -1.74 13.72 -5.27
C ARG A 43 -0.86 12.48 -5.02
N LYS A 44 -0.08 12.08 -6.02
CA LYS A 44 0.90 10.99 -5.93
C LYS A 44 2.16 11.45 -5.19
N ASN A 45 2.11 11.49 -3.87
CA ASN A 45 3.21 11.93 -2.99
C ASN A 45 3.62 10.80 -2.02
N SER A 46 4.89 10.76 -1.60
CA SER A 46 5.39 9.71 -0.67
C SER A 46 4.80 9.82 0.74
N LYS A 47 4.60 11.03 1.28
CA LYS A 47 4.05 11.24 2.64
C LYS A 47 2.67 10.58 2.86
N PRO A 48 1.65 10.84 2.03
CA PRO A 48 0.33 10.21 2.23
C PRO A 48 0.37 8.71 1.93
N ILE A 49 1.26 8.24 1.04
CA ILE A 49 1.50 6.80 0.81
C ILE A 49 2.06 6.14 2.08
N ALA A 50 3.09 6.72 2.70
CA ALA A 50 3.66 6.22 3.94
C ALA A 50 2.63 6.23 5.08
N LYS A 51 1.82 7.28 5.19
CA LYS A 51 0.74 7.38 6.17
C LYS A 51 -0.32 6.28 5.99
N CYS A 52 -0.72 5.99 4.75
CA CYS A 52 -1.62 4.89 4.43
C CYS A 52 -0.99 3.54 4.81
N LEU A 53 0.26 3.30 4.42
CA LEU A 53 0.98 2.08 4.73
C LEU A 53 1.07 1.82 6.25
N TYR A 54 1.35 2.87 7.02
CA TYR A 54 1.38 2.77 8.48
C TYR A 54 0.00 2.48 9.07
N LYS A 55 -0.99 3.35 8.79
CA LYS A 55 -2.31 3.25 9.43
C LYS A 55 -3.13 2.05 8.98
N ASP A 56 -3.19 1.84 7.67
CA ASP A 56 -4.12 0.89 7.08
C ASP A 56 -3.55 -0.52 7.03
N ILE A 57 -2.21 -0.65 7.00
CA ILE A 57 -1.53 -1.94 6.88
C ILE A 57 -0.82 -2.29 8.18
N ILE A 58 0.24 -1.55 8.56
CA ILE A 58 1.09 -1.94 9.71
C ILE A 58 0.26 -2.02 11.00
N CYS A 59 -0.52 -0.98 11.33
CA CYS A 59 -1.34 -0.97 12.55
C CYS A 59 -2.45 -2.02 12.55
N CYS A 60 -2.97 -2.43 11.39
CA CYS A 60 -4.06 -3.40 11.31
C CYS A 60 -3.58 -4.85 11.20
N TRP A 61 -2.46 -5.08 10.51
CA TRP A 61 -1.97 -6.41 10.17
C TRP A 61 -0.91 -6.91 11.15
N GLY A 62 -0.19 -6.00 11.82
CA GLY A 62 0.83 -6.32 12.82
C GLY A 62 2.08 -6.97 12.23
N ALA A 63 2.01 -8.27 11.92
CA ALA A 63 3.15 -9.12 11.57
C ALA A 63 3.62 -9.00 10.11
N LEU A 64 3.67 -7.78 9.57
CA LEU A 64 4.13 -7.54 8.20
C LEU A 64 5.66 -7.77 8.11
N SER A 65 6.07 -8.77 7.32
CA SER A 65 7.49 -9.14 7.14
C SER A 65 8.08 -8.65 5.83
N LYS A 66 7.28 -8.61 4.75
CA LYS A 66 7.76 -8.24 3.42
C LYS A 66 6.74 -7.41 2.65
N ILE A 67 7.20 -6.30 2.09
CA ILE A 67 6.45 -5.49 1.14
C ILE A 67 7.04 -5.73 -0.25
N VAL A 68 6.18 -6.06 -1.21
CA VAL A 68 6.52 -6.19 -2.63
C VAL A 68 5.81 -5.06 -3.36
N THR A 69 6.58 -4.31 -4.14
CA THR A 69 6.08 -3.16 -4.88
C THR A 69 6.85 -3.01 -6.19
N ASN A 70 6.31 -2.21 -7.11
CA ASN A 70 7.08 -1.83 -8.29
C ASN A 70 8.20 -0.86 -7.89
N ASN A 71 9.22 -0.71 -8.75
CA ASN A 71 10.34 0.22 -8.53
C ASN A 71 9.95 1.69 -8.71
N GLY A 72 8.68 2.04 -8.48
CA GLY A 72 8.19 3.40 -8.56
C GLY A 72 8.89 4.29 -7.52
N ALA A 73 9.54 5.36 -7.98
CA ALA A 73 10.33 6.26 -7.12
C ALA A 73 9.57 6.80 -5.90
N LEU A 74 8.24 6.93 -6.00
CA LEU A 74 7.39 7.43 -4.93
C LEU A 74 7.13 6.40 -3.82
N ILE A 75 7.03 5.11 -4.19
CA ILE A 75 6.84 4.05 -3.20
C ILE A 75 8.17 3.73 -2.52
N LEU A 76 9.27 3.69 -3.28
CA LEU A 76 10.61 3.59 -2.71
C LEU A 76 10.85 4.68 -1.66
N LYS A 77 10.61 5.96 -2.01
CA LYS A 77 10.71 7.07 -1.05
C LYS A 77 9.77 6.96 0.14
N ALA A 78 8.65 6.25 0.04
CA ALA A 78 7.71 6.09 1.16
C ALA A 78 8.11 4.96 2.12
N VAL A 79 8.86 3.97 1.65
CA VAL A 79 9.29 2.80 2.42
C VAL A 79 10.70 2.98 3.00
N THR A 80 11.54 3.84 2.41
CA THR A 80 12.92 4.11 2.89
C THR A 80 13.01 5.25 3.91
N TYR A 81 11.89 5.73 4.46
CA TYR A 81 11.89 6.82 5.44
C TYR A 81 12.19 6.33 6.86
#